data_AF-A0A6N3R329-F1
#
_entry.id   AF-A0A6N3R329-F1
#
_cell.length_a   1.000
_cell.length_b   1.000
_cell.length_c   1.000
_cell.angle_alpha   90.00
_cell.angle_beta   90.00
_cell.angle_gamma   90.00
#
_symmetry.space_group_name_H-M   'P 1'
#
loop_
_entity.id
_entity.type
_entity.pdbx_description
1 polymer ?
#
loop_
_entity_poly.entity_id
_entity_poly.type
_entity_poly.pdbx_seq_one_letter_code
_entity_poly.pdbx_strand_id
1 'polypeptide(L)'
;MEAQSDIYDRTKGRLAIPGALGFGCAFLPEDVIRFDTKSDFLAWVRNALPGEYSVAGPYDIIIPDTRFEGVLSIRWTDARPETTEPRYRAKSLTFYGINGPIYHTRYCYWPISRLTGWVKINITTEDIIYRIVASSVRNRWGDPDIGGLIIAAYQGEADGDKVIRLVRGQSYRGSRLGPVGISVPSTPTGTYIASPQFFITGCSEHSLPGSYCALSGGPDAHVSGAMPGLFIRTS
;
A
#
# COMPACT_ATOMS: atom_id res chain seq x y z
N MET A 1 -27.73 38.73 -6.32
CA MET A 1 -27.09 37.59 -7.01
C MET A 1 -27.84 36.35 -6.56
N GLU A 2 -28.33 35.53 -7.47
CA GLU A 2 -29.09 34.32 -7.10
C GLU A 2 -28.14 33.23 -6.60
N ALA A 3 -28.58 32.40 -5.65
CA ALA A 3 -27.86 31.19 -5.29
C ALA A 3 -27.94 30.16 -6.43
N GLN A 4 -26.95 29.27 -6.50
CA GLN A 4 -27.01 28.07 -7.31
C GLN A 4 -28.28 27.26 -7.01
N SER A 5 -28.82 26.55 -8.00
CA SER A 5 -29.95 25.62 -7.77
C SER A 5 -29.51 24.32 -7.10
N ASP A 6 -28.27 23.90 -7.36
CA ASP A 6 -27.61 22.74 -6.77
C ASP A 6 -26.09 22.89 -6.91
N ILE A 7 -25.33 21.94 -6.36
CA ILE A 7 -23.86 22.00 -6.29
C ILE A 7 -23.16 21.80 -7.64
N TYR A 8 -23.90 21.37 -8.66
CA TYR A 8 -23.45 21.18 -10.03
C TYR A 8 -23.86 22.34 -10.95
N ASP A 9 -24.63 23.31 -10.43
CA ASP A 9 -25.06 24.49 -11.18
C ASP A 9 -23.86 25.36 -11.56
N ARG A 10 -23.52 25.33 -12.84
CA ARG A 10 -22.41 26.08 -13.43
C ARG A 10 -22.84 27.40 -14.07
N THR A 11 -24.04 27.89 -13.79
CA THR A 11 -24.58 29.12 -14.39
C THR A 11 -23.78 30.34 -13.93
N LYS A 12 -23.26 31.09 -14.91
CA LYS A 12 -22.47 32.31 -14.65
C LYS A 12 -23.30 33.32 -13.85
N GLY A 13 -22.70 33.88 -12.81
CA GLY A 13 -23.32 34.95 -12.03
C GLY A 13 -24.18 34.47 -10.86
N ARG A 14 -24.11 33.19 -10.49
CA ARG A 14 -24.73 32.65 -9.27
C ARG A 14 -23.74 32.51 -8.11
N LEU A 15 -24.26 32.69 -6.88
CA LEU A 15 -23.53 32.45 -5.63
C LEU A 15 -23.49 30.96 -5.32
N ALA A 16 -22.35 30.47 -4.84
CA ALA A 16 -22.22 29.10 -4.38
C ALA A 16 -23.14 28.82 -3.18
N ILE A 17 -23.78 27.66 -3.14
CA ILE A 17 -24.52 27.21 -1.94
C ILE A 17 -23.52 26.78 -0.86
N PRO A 18 -23.53 27.38 0.35
CA PRO A 18 -22.73 26.89 1.46
C PRO A 18 -23.22 25.51 1.92
N GLY A 19 -22.30 24.55 2.10
CA GLY A 19 -22.59 23.30 2.80
C GLY A 19 -23.47 22.28 2.07
N ALA A 20 -23.83 22.50 0.80
CA ALA A 20 -24.45 21.47 -0.02
C ALA A 20 -23.35 20.58 -0.63
N LEU A 21 -23.33 19.27 -0.28
CA LEU A 21 -22.54 18.17 -0.87
C LEU A 21 -21.17 18.54 -1.49
N GLY A 22 -20.38 19.28 -0.70
CA GLY A 22 -19.01 19.74 -0.95
C GLY A 22 -18.37 20.13 0.38
N PHE A 23 -17.16 20.71 0.35
CA PHE A 23 -16.38 21.04 1.55
C PHE A 23 -17.23 21.78 2.60
N GLY A 24 -17.43 21.15 3.76
CA GLY A 24 -18.16 21.71 4.91
C GLY A 24 -19.61 21.25 5.10
N CYS A 25 -20.10 20.29 4.31
CA CYS A 25 -21.41 19.65 4.55
C CYS A 25 -21.38 18.77 5.81
N ALA A 26 -22.36 18.94 6.70
CA ALA A 26 -22.56 18.05 7.84
C ALA A 26 -23.59 16.98 7.47
N PHE A 27 -23.13 15.73 7.32
CA PHE A 27 -24.00 14.61 6.96
C PHE A 27 -24.87 14.17 8.13
N LEU A 28 -26.14 13.90 7.85
CA LEU A 28 -27.09 13.26 8.74
C LEU A 28 -27.09 11.74 8.54
N PRO A 29 -27.60 10.95 9.50
CA PRO A 29 -27.73 9.50 9.34
C PRO A 29 -28.53 9.07 8.11
N GLU A 30 -29.52 9.87 7.67
CA GLU A 30 -30.28 9.63 6.44
C GLU A 30 -29.48 9.87 5.14
N ASP A 31 -28.38 10.62 5.19
CA ASP A 31 -27.53 10.89 4.02
C ASP A 31 -26.57 9.73 3.71
N VAL A 32 -26.47 8.74 4.61
CA VAL A 32 -25.51 7.64 4.50
C VAL A 32 -25.91 6.68 3.39
N ILE A 33 -25.08 6.61 2.35
CA ILE A 33 -25.23 5.65 1.26
C ILE A 33 -24.60 4.32 1.69
N ARG A 34 -25.42 3.27 1.74
CA ARG A 34 -24.99 1.93 2.16
C ARG A 34 -24.75 1.01 0.97
N PHE A 35 -23.65 0.26 1.02
CA PHE A 35 -23.28 -0.72 0.01
C PHE A 35 -23.09 -2.08 0.65
N ASP A 36 -23.76 -3.11 0.12
CA ASP A 36 -23.62 -4.48 0.62
C ASP A 36 -22.50 -5.25 -0.07
N THR A 37 -22.19 -4.91 -1.33
CA THR A 37 -21.16 -5.59 -2.12
C THR A 37 -20.24 -4.64 -2.89
N LYS A 38 -19.08 -5.15 -3.34
CA LYS A 38 -18.18 -4.44 -4.27
C LYS A 38 -18.89 -4.05 -5.57
N SER A 39 -19.82 -4.87 -6.05
CA SER A 39 -20.56 -4.65 -7.29
C SER A 39 -21.55 -3.49 -7.16
N ASP A 40 -22.26 -3.40 -6.03
CA ASP A 40 -23.20 -2.30 -5.75
C ASP A 40 -22.46 -0.98 -5.67
N PHE A 41 -21.33 -0.98 -4.95
CA PHE A 41 -20.45 0.19 -4.87
C PHE A 41 -19.95 0.62 -6.26
N LEU A 42 -19.48 -0.31 -7.09
CA LEU A 42 -19.01 0.00 -8.45
C LEU A 42 -20.15 0.54 -9.34
N ALA A 43 -21.35 -0.04 -9.26
CA ALA A 43 -22.51 0.41 -10.01
C ALA A 43 -22.94 1.83 -9.62
N TRP A 44 -22.85 2.17 -8.34
CA TRP A 44 -23.10 3.51 -7.84
C TRP A 44 -22.00 4.50 -8.28
N VAL A 45 -20.71 4.17 -8.09
CA VAL A 45 -19.56 5.02 -8.51
C VAL A 45 -19.61 5.33 -10.00
N ARG A 46 -20.09 4.39 -10.83
CA ARG A 46 -20.29 4.63 -12.26
C ARG A 46 -21.17 5.85 -12.53
N ASN A 47 -22.23 6.05 -11.75
CA ASN A 47 -23.18 7.15 -11.94
C ASN A 47 -22.96 8.35 -11.01
N ALA A 48 -22.03 8.25 -10.05
CA ALA A 48 -21.77 9.30 -9.09
C ALA A 48 -21.21 10.58 -9.75
N LEU A 49 -21.73 11.72 -9.29
CA LEU A 49 -21.26 13.04 -9.67
C LEU A 49 -20.07 13.48 -8.79
N PRO A 50 -19.38 14.59 -9.09
CA PRO A 50 -18.32 15.10 -8.23
C PRO A 50 -18.86 15.64 -6.89
N GLY A 51 -18.29 15.26 -5.76
CA GLY A 51 -18.77 15.74 -4.47
C GLY A 51 -18.23 14.95 -3.30
N GLU A 52 -18.72 15.25 -2.10
CA GLU A 52 -18.47 14.48 -0.90
C GLU A 52 -19.73 13.71 -0.51
N TYR A 53 -19.57 12.43 -0.16
CA TYR A 53 -20.68 11.53 0.16
C TYR A 53 -20.39 10.80 1.47
N SER A 54 -21.36 10.75 2.38
CA SER A 54 -21.31 9.84 3.52
C SER A 54 -21.60 8.42 3.04
N VAL A 55 -20.70 7.49 3.33
CA VAL A 55 -20.78 6.11 2.85
C VAL A 55 -20.56 5.12 3.98
N ALA A 56 -21.25 3.98 3.89
CA ALA A 56 -21.06 2.86 4.79
C ALA A 56 -21.15 1.51 4.05
N GLY A 57 -20.46 0.50 4.55
CA GLY A 57 -20.52 -0.87 4.04
C GLY A 57 -19.91 -1.87 5.01
N PRO A 58 -20.08 -3.18 4.77
CA PRO A 58 -19.54 -4.21 5.65
C PRO A 58 -18.00 -4.17 5.71
N TYR A 59 -17.46 -4.62 6.84
CA TYR A 59 -16.02 -4.77 7.04
C TYR A 59 -15.40 -5.69 5.99
N ASP A 60 -14.21 -5.34 5.49
CA ASP A 60 -13.41 -6.14 4.53
C ASP A 60 -14.03 -6.30 3.12
N ILE A 61 -15.26 -5.80 2.89
CA ILE A 61 -15.93 -5.96 1.60
C ILE A 61 -15.46 -4.93 0.58
N ILE A 62 -15.46 -3.62 0.85
CA ILE A 62 -15.09 -2.63 -0.17
C ILE A 62 -13.58 -2.39 -0.22
N ILE A 63 -12.97 -2.25 0.95
CA ILE A 63 -11.53 -2.09 1.16
C ILE A 63 -11.10 -3.21 2.12
N PRO A 64 -10.10 -4.04 1.76
CA PRO A 64 -9.63 -5.10 2.65
C PRO A 64 -9.15 -4.59 4.00
N ASP A 65 -9.38 -5.36 5.06
CA ASP A 65 -9.01 -5.08 6.45
C ASP A 65 -9.43 -3.69 6.96
N THR A 66 -10.53 -3.17 6.42
CA THR A 66 -10.99 -1.80 6.69
C THR A 66 -12.48 -1.78 6.93
N ARG A 67 -12.91 -1.10 7.99
CA ARG A 67 -14.30 -0.69 8.18
C ARG A 67 -14.62 0.41 7.16
N PHE A 68 -15.44 0.10 6.17
CA PHE A 68 -15.83 1.04 5.14
C PHE A 68 -16.95 1.96 5.65
N GLU A 69 -16.61 2.91 6.50
CA GLU A 69 -17.53 3.92 7.03
C GLU A 69 -16.80 5.26 7.11
N GLY A 70 -17.39 6.33 6.54
CA GLY A 70 -16.79 7.65 6.51
C GLY A 70 -17.22 8.48 5.29
N VAL A 71 -16.34 9.37 4.84
CA VAL A 71 -16.63 10.30 3.73
C VAL A 71 -15.87 9.89 2.47
N LEU A 72 -16.56 9.83 1.34
CA LEU A 72 -15.98 9.58 0.02
C LEU A 72 -16.02 10.86 -0.82
N SER A 73 -14.85 11.39 -1.15
CA SER A 73 -14.69 12.52 -2.07
C SER A 73 -14.47 12.01 -3.49
N ILE A 74 -15.30 12.45 -4.43
CA ILE A 74 -15.27 12.06 -5.84
C ILE A 74 -14.97 13.29 -6.69
N ARG A 75 -13.99 13.15 -7.59
CA ARG A 75 -13.66 14.17 -8.60
C ARG A 75 -13.64 13.54 -9.98
N TRP A 76 -14.18 14.24 -10.96
CA TRP A 76 -13.95 13.87 -12.37
C TRP A 76 -12.57 14.36 -12.79
N THR A 77 -11.80 13.47 -13.42
CA THR A 77 -10.38 13.72 -13.73
C THR A 77 -10.14 14.15 -15.17
N ASP A 78 -11.14 14.01 -16.03
CA ASP A 78 -11.09 14.41 -17.43
C ASP A 78 -11.80 15.75 -17.67
N ALA A 79 -11.19 16.61 -18.48
CA ALA A 79 -11.76 17.88 -18.90
C ALA A 79 -12.51 17.72 -20.23
N ARG A 80 -13.60 16.93 -20.25
CA ARG A 80 -14.49 16.81 -21.42
C ARG A 80 -15.80 17.53 -21.17
N PRO A 81 -15.96 18.80 -21.59
CA PRO A 81 -17.19 19.57 -21.37
C PRO A 81 -18.39 18.99 -22.15
N GLU A 82 -18.15 18.25 -23.22
CA GLU A 82 -19.17 17.63 -24.08
C GLU A 82 -19.81 16.37 -23.47
N THR A 83 -19.13 15.70 -22.52
CA THR A 83 -19.63 14.48 -21.88
C THR A 83 -20.16 14.81 -20.49
N THR A 84 -21.45 15.08 -20.39
CA THR A 84 -22.12 15.35 -19.10
C THR A 84 -22.56 14.07 -18.39
N GLU A 85 -22.60 12.93 -19.09
CA GLU A 85 -23.02 11.66 -18.53
C GLU A 85 -21.97 11.06 -17.56
N PRO A 86 -22.29 10.88 -16.26
CA PRO A 86 -21.32 10.43 -15.25
C PRO A 86 -20.67 9.08 -15.56
N ARG A 87 -21.39 8.20 -16.25
CA ARG A 87 -20.95 6.83 -16.59
C ARG A 87 -19.77 6.77 -17.57
N TYR A 88 -19.51 7.85 -18.29
CA TYR A 88 -18.43 7.96 -19.27
C TYR A 88 -17.29 8.86 -18.80
N ARG A 89 -17.19 9.08 -17.48
CA ARG A 89 -16.20 9.96 -16.85
C ARG A 89 -15.25 9.18 -15.96
N ALA A 90 -13.95 9.46 -16.09
CA ALA A 90 -12.93 8.88 -15.24
C ALA A 90 -12.93 9.61 -13.90
N LYS A 91 -12.98 8.86 -12.79
CA LYS A 91 -13.12 9.47 -11.46
C LYS A 91 -11.92 9.16 -10.58
N SER A 92 -11.52 10.15 -9.79
CA SER A 92 -10.62 10.02 -8.65
C SER A 92 -11.47 9.96 -7.39
N LEU A 93 -11.29 8.91 -6.58
CA LEU A 93 -12.03 8.69 -5.35
C LEU A 93 -11.04 8.73 -4.17
N THR A 94 -11.35 9.52 -3.15
CA THR A 94 -10.60 9.55 -1.89
C THR A 94 -11.55 9.27 -0.74
N PHE A 95 -11.31 8.18 -0.01
CA PHE A 95 -12.10 7.77 1.14
C PHE A 95 -11.39 8.19 2.43
N TYR A 96 -12.10 8.90 3.31
CA TYR A 96 -11.69 9.30 4.65
C TYR A 96 -12.50 8.48 5.66
N GLY A 97 -11.89 7.42 6.20
CA GLY A 97 -12.56 6.54 7.14
C GLY A 97 -12.70 7.15 8.53
N ILE A 98 -13.79 6.82 9.24
CA ILE A 98 -14.05 7.31 10.62
C ILE A 98 -12.94 6.94 11.62
N ASN A 99 -12.21 5.86 11.36
CA ASN A 99 -11.11 5.40 12.20
C ASN A 99 -9.76 6.05 11.82
N GLY A 100 -9.76 7.04 10.94
CA GLY A 100 -8.58 7.77 10.48
C GLY A 100 -7.89 7.32 9.19
N PRO A 101 -8.05 6.09 8.61
CA PRO A 101 -7.32 5.76 7.39
C PRO A 101 -7.90 6.51 6.17
N ILE A 102 -7.01 6.89 5.26
CA ILE A 102 -7.31 7.59 4.02
C ILE A 102 -6.86 6.73 2.86
N TYR A 103 -7.79 6.39 1.98
CA TYR A 103 -7.54 5.55 0.82
C TYR A 103 -7.85 6.30 -0.48
N HIS A 104 -7.13 5.99 -1.54
CA HIS A 104 -7.35 6.50 -2.88
C HIS A 104 -7.59 5.36 -3.87
N THR A 105 -8.52 5.54 -4.80
CA THR A 105 -8.70 4.67 -5.97
C THR A 105 -9.13 5.49 -7.18
N ARG A 106 -9.05 4.89 -8.37
CA ARG A 106 -9.54 5.48 -9.62
C ARG A 106 -10.60 4.61 -10.24
N TYR A 107 -11.66 5.24 -10.71
CA TYR A 107 -12.66 4.62 -11.58
C TYR A 107 -12.29 4.85 -13.05
N CYS A 108 -12.15 3.75 -13.79
CA CYS A 108 -11.96 3.76 -15.23
C CYS A 108 -13.28 3.30 -15.89
N TYR A 109 -13.81 4.10 -16.81
CA TYR A 109 -15.02 3.75 -17.57
C TYR A 109 -14.72 2.94 -18.84
N TRP A 110 -13.50 3.05 -19.38
CA TRP A 110 -13.05 2.40 -20.61
C TRP A 110 -11.68 1.75 -20.40
N PRO A 111 -11.37 0.60 -21.05
CA PRO A 111 -12.25 -0.21 -21.91
C PRO A 111 -13.28 -1.03 -21.13
N ILE A 112 -13.06 -1.24 -19.83
CA ILE A 112 -13.96 -1.97 -18.93
C ILE A 112 -14.18 -1.12 -17.68
N SER A 113 -15.43 -0.97 -17.27
CA SER A 113 -15.81 -0.26 -16.05
C SER A 113 -15.24 -0.96 -14.82
N ARG A 114 -14.25 -0.36 -14.15
CA ARG A 114 -13.59 -0.94 -12.97
C ARG A 114 -12.93 0.10 -12.06
N LEU A 115 -12.59 -0.33 -10.85
CA LEU A 115 -11.68 0.38 -9.96
C LEU A 115 -10.25 -0.14 -10.15
N THR A 116 -9.25 0.72 -10.00
CA THR A 116 -7.82 0.35 -10.12
C THR A 116 -7.24 -0.33 -8.86
N GLY A 117 -8.06 -0.57 -7.84
CA GLY A 117 -7.61 -1.00 -6.52
C GLY A 117 -7.43 0.18 -5.56
N TRP A 118 -7.58 -0.08 -4.26
CA TRP A 118 -7.44 0.93 -3.21
C TRP A 118 -5.99 1.00 -2.72
N VAL A 119 -5.50 2.22 -2.54
CA VAL A 119 -4.16 2.51 -2.01
C VAL A 119 -4.30 3.38 -0.79
N LYS A 120 -3.73 2.97 0.35
CA LYS A 120 -3.68 3.81 1.56
C LYS A 120 -2.67 4.94 1.35
N ILE A 121 -3.07 6.19 1.60
CA ILE A 121 -2.22 7.37 1.33
C ILE A 121 -1.75 8.08 2.60
N ASN A 122 -2.40 7.87 3.75
CA ASN A 122 -1.90 8.33 5.04
C ASN A 122 -1.18 7.19 5.78
N ILE A 123 0.06 6.95 5.37
CA ILE A 123 0.92 5.96 6.02
C ILE A 123 1.21 6.44 7.45
N THR A 124 0.80 5.66 8.45
CA THR A 124 1.10 5.95 9.86
C THR A 124 2.39 5.28 10.31
N THR A 125 2.92 5.67 11.46
CA THR A 125 4.05 4.97 12.10
C THR A 125 3.73 3.50 12.34
N GLU A 126 2.48 3.20 12.70
CA GLU A 126 1.99 1.84 12.91
C GLU A 126 1.99 1.03 11.61
N ASP A 127 1.60 1.64 10.47
CA ASP A 127 1.70 0.99 9.16
C ASP A 127 3.16 0.66 8.81
N ILE A 128 4.09 1.56 9.11
CA ILE A 128 5.53 1.30 8.90
C ILE A 128 5.98 0.14 9.77
N ILE A 129 5.62 0.14 11.06
CA ILE A 129 6.01 -0.93 11.97
C ILE A 129 5.44 -2.27 11.50
N TYR A 130 4.13 -2.39 11.26
CA TYR A 130 3.53 -3.69 10.98
C TYR A 130 3.67 -4.16 9.53
N ARG A 131 3.73 -3.24 8.54
CA ARG A 131 3.82 -3.64 7.12
C ARG A 131 5.25 -3.65 6.58
N ILE A 132 6.16 -2.89 7.16
CA ILE A 132 7.54 -2.78 6.69
C ILE A 132 8.52 -3.46 7.65
N VAL A 133 8.46 -3.14 8.95
CA VAL A 133 9.48 -3.58 9.93
C VAL A 133 9.20 -4.97 10.51
N ALA A 134 7.96 -5.24 10.90
CA ALA A 134 7.53 -6.45 11.62
C ALA A 134 6.65 -7.37 10.76
N SER A 135 6.56 -7.07 9.46
CA SER A 135 5.78 -7.87 8.51
C SER A 135 6.41 -9.24 8.35
N SER A 136 5.66 -10.29 8.70
CA SER A 136 6.09 -11.68 8.54
C SER A 136 4.92 -12.56 8.14
N VAL A 137 5.17 -13.52 7.24
CA VAL A 137 4.30 -14.69 7.11
C VAL A 137 4.43 -15.53 8.38
N ARG A 138 3.31 -16.00 8.91
CA ARG A 138 3.25 -16.79 10.16
C ARG A 138 3.84 -18.19 9.98
N ASN A 139 5.13 -18.28 9.74
CA ASN A 139 5.90 -19.52 9.69
C ASN A 139 7.02 -19.51 10.75
N ARG A 140 7.66 -20.66 10.97
CA ARG A 140 8.71 -20.79 12.00
C ARG A 140 9.95 -19.95 11.73
N TRP A 141 10.15 -19.51 10.48
CA TRP A 141 11.32 -18.75 10.04
C TRP A 141 11.09 -17.24 10.10
N GLY A 142 9.84 -16.80 10.27
CA GLY A 142 9.46 -15.39 10.28
C GLY A 142 9.75 -14.71 8.94
N ASP A 143 9.60 -15.41 7.81
CA ASP A 143 9.89 -14.82 6.50
C ASP A 143 9.03 -13.56 6.29
N PRO A 144 9.54 -12.50 5.64
CA PRO A 144 8.78 -11.28 5.48
C PRO A 144 7.61 -11.44 4.49
N ASP A 145 6.49 -10.76 4.75
CA ASP A 145 5.47 -10.57 3.73
C ASP A 145 5.95 -9.53 2.69
N ILE A 146 5.18 -9.32 1.61
CA ILE A 146 5.49 -8.32 0.59
C ILE A 146 5.59 -6.93 1.24
N GLY A 147 6.70 -6.22 0.97
CA GLY A 147 7.05 -4.95 1.61
C GLY A 147 7.79 -5.07 2.94
N GLY A 148 7.91 -6.28 3.49
CA GLY A 148 8.64 -6.55 4.73
C GLY A 148 10.16 -6.54 4.54
N LEU A 149 10.86 -6.12 5.58
CA LEU A 149 12.32 -6.10 5.66
C LEU A 149 12.87 -7.38 6.27
N ILE A 150 14.04 -7.81 5.79
CA ILE A 150 14.79 -8.91 6.38
C ILE A 150 16.29 -8.72 6.19
N ILE A 151 17.08 -9.14 7.20
CA ILE A 151 18.50 -9.40 7.00
C ILE A 151 18.63 -10.84 6.51
N ALA A 152 19.13 -10.99 5.28
CA ALA A 152 19.34 -12.29 4.65
C ALA A 152 20.76 -12.37 4.10
N ALA A 153 21.24 -13.57 3.80
CA ALA A 153 22.51 -13.77 3.12
C ALA A 153 22.29 -14.28 1.71
N TYR A 154 22.85 -13.56 0.74
CA TYR A 154 22.85 -13.96 -0.65
C TYR A 154 23.96 -14.97 -0.92
N GLN A 155 23.60 -16.11 -1.51
CA GLN A 155 24.47 -17.29 -1.70
C GLN A 155 24.83 -17.54 -3.18
N GLY A 156 24.84 -16.48 -4.00
CA GLY A 156 25.13 -16.58 -5.44
C GLY A 156 23.91 -16.95 -6.27
N GLU A 157 24.07 -17.03 -7.59
CA GLU A 157 23.03 -17.49 -8.51
C GLU A 157 22.95 -19.02 -8.55
N ALA A 158 24.08 -19.69 -8.38
CA ALA A 158 24.21 -21.14 -8.38
C ALA A 158 25.07 -21.64 -7.21
N ASP A 159 24.91 -22.93 -6.90
CA ASP A 159 25.67 -23.57 -5.83
C ASP A 159 27.14 -23.67 -6.22
N GLY A 160 28.03 -23.25 -5.31
CA GLY A 160 29.47 -23.26 -5.54
C GLY A 160 30.03 -21.99 -6.17
N ASP A 161 29.21 -20.97 -6.44
CA ASP A 161 29.66 -19.66 -6.92
C ASP A 161 30.80 -19.09 -6.07
N LYS A 162 31.87 -18.64 -6.75
CA LYS A 162 33.09 -18.13 -6.10
C LYS A 162 33.20 -16.60 -6.11
N VAL A 163 32.31 -15.93 -6.86
CA VAL A 163 32.30 -14.47 -7.00
C VAL A 163 30.87 -13.99 -6.78
N ILE A 164 30.50 -13.89 -5.52
CA ILE A 164 29.18 -13.45 -5.09
C ILE A 164 29.26 -11.95 -4.81
N ARG A 165 28.33 -11.17 -5.40
CA ARG A 165 28.23 -9.72 -5.25
C ARG A 165 26.84 -9.32 -4.80
N LEU A 166 26.79 -8.46 -3.80
CA LEU A 166 25.56 -7.82 -3.34
C LEU A 166 25.59 -6.34 -3.71
N VAL A 167 24.68 -5.93 -4.57
CA VAL A 167 24.59 -4.55 -5.09
C VAL A 167 23.27 -3.95 -4.63
N ARG A 168 23.35 -2.80 -3.96
CA ARG A 168 22.17 -2.05 -3.51
C ARG A 168 21.29 -1.66 -4.71
N GLY A 169 19.99 -1.90 -4.59
CA GLY A 169 18.98 -1.63 -5.62
C GLY A 169 18.77 -2.78 -6.61
N GLN A 170 19.63 -3.80 -6.61
CA GLN A 170 19.48 -4.96 -7.48
C GLN A 170 18.43 -5.93 -6.91
N SER A 171 17.71 -6.61 -7.82
CA SER A 171 16.75 -7.65 -7.48
C SER A 171 17.43 -9.00 -7.36
N TYR A 172 17.06 -9.75 -6.32
CA TYR A 172 17.57 -11.09 -6.01
C TYR A 172 16.39 -12.05 -5.82
N ARG A 173 16.58 -13.31 -6.23
CA ARG A 173 15.59 -14.37 -6.00
C ARG A 173 15.63 -14.78 -4.53
N GLY A 174 14.49 -14.84 -3.88
CA GLY A 174 14.37 -15.35 -2.50
C GLY A 174 14.91 -16.77 -2.36
N SER A 175 14.80 -17.59 -3.41
CA SER A 175 15.38 -18.94 -3.46
C SER A 175 16.91 -18.99 -3.31
N ARG A 176 17.59 -17.84 -3.40
CA ARG A 176 19.04 -17.66 -3.22
C ARG A 176 19.39 -16.82 -1.98
N LEU A 177 18.40 -16.56 -1.14
CA LEU A 177 18.56 -15.86 0.13
C LEU A 177 18.22 -16.82 1.29
N GLY A 178 19.13 -16.88 2.26
CA GLY A 178 18.93 -17.59 3.51
C GLY A 178 18.79 -16.62 4.69
N PRO A 179 17.95 -16.92 5.71
CA PRO A 179 17.91 -16.16 6.95
C PRO A 179 19.28 -16.05 7.63
N VAL A 180 19.49 -14.93 8.33
CA VAL A 180 20.73 -14.64 9.05
C VAL A 180 20.47 -14.46 10.54
N GLY A 181 21.18 -15.22 11.37
CA GLY A 181 21.33 -14.97 12.79
C GLY A 181 22.63 -14.22 13.08
N ILE A 182 22.62 -13.32 14.06
CA ILE A 182 23.82 -12.61 14.53
C ILE A 182 23.93 -12.83 16.03
N SER A 183 25.06 -13.37 16.50
CA SER A 183 25.35 -13.48 17.93
C SER A 183 26.63 -12.72 18.29
N VAL A 184 26.67 -12.28 19.53
CA VAL A 184 27.86 -11.71 20.16
C VAL A 184 27.90 -12.28 21.58
N PRO A 185 29.07 -12.73 22.09
CA PRO A 185 29.20 -13.11 23.50
C PRO A 185 28.78 -11.96 24.41
N SER A 186 28.01 -12.22 25.48
CA SER A 186 27.56 -11.18 26.40
C SER A 186 28.32 -11.19 27.73
N THR A 187 28.64 -10.00 28.26
CA THR A 187 29.05 -9.80 29.65
C THR A 187 28.11 -8.80 30.32
N PRO A 188 27.67 -9.04 31.57
CA PRO A 188 26.71 -8.19 32.27
C PRO A 188 27.31 -6.86 32.77
N THR A 189 28.63 -6.65 32.64
CA THR A 189 29.31 -5.47 33.16
C THR A 189 30.17 -4.77 32.10
N GLY A 190 30.06 -3.43 32.10
CA GLY A 190 30.89 -2.54 31.31
C GLY A 190 30.62 -2.56 29.80
N THR A 191 31.43 -1.80 29.07
CA THR A 191 31.50 -1.82 27.60
C THR A 191 32.62 -2.77 27.19
N TYR A 192 32.36 -3.68 26.26
CA TYR A 192 33.34 -4.64 25.76
C TYR A 192 33.31 -4.71 24.23
N ILE A 193 34.46 -5.06 23.66
CA ILE A 193 34.60 -5.29 22.22
C ILE A 193 34.48 -6.79 22.01
N ALA A 194 33.67 -7.20 21.05
CA ALA A 194 33.52 -8.59 20.66
C ALA A 194 33.29 -8.72 19.16
N SER A 195 33.79 -9.81 18.58
CA SER A 195 33.58 -10.13 17.18
C SER A 195 32.21 -10.81 17.02
N PRO A 196 31.30 -10.29 16.16
CA PRO A 196 30.03 -10.94 15.91
C PRO A 196 30.22 -12.25 15.12
N GLN A 197 29.35 -13.22 15.39
CA GLN A 197 29.24 -14.45 14.61
C GLN A 197 27.93 -14.41 13.81
N PHE A 198 28.03 -14.72 12.52
CA PHE A 198 26.89 -14.84 11.62
C PHE A 198 26.54 -16.31 11.44
N PHE A 199 25.27 -16.65 11.63
CA PHE A 199 24.69 -17.94 11.29
C PHE A 199 23.88 -17.77 10.02
N ILE A 200 24.23 -18.51 8.98
CA ILE A 200 23.58 -18.39 7.68
C ILE A 200 22.94 -19.75 7.37
N THR A 201 21.62 -19.76 7.24
CA THR A 201 20.90 -20.96 6.78
C THR A 201 21.13 -21.13 5.28
N GLY A 202 21.60 -22.31 4.87
CA GLY A 202 21.80 -22.62 3.46
C GLY A 202 20.48 -22.59 2.69
N CYS A 203 20.49 -22.09 1.45
CA CYS A 203 19.26 -22.00 0.63
C CYS A 203 18.62 -23.38 0.35
N SER A 204 19.37 -24.48 0.49
CA SER A 204 18.86 -25.84 0.39
C SER A 204 18.06 -26.30 1.61
N GLU A 205 18.30 -25.72 2.79
CA GLU A 205 17.58 -26.02 4.03
C GLU A 205 16.31 -25.17 4.14
N HIS A 206 16.45 -23.85 3.94
CA HIS A 206 15.32 -22.93 3.84
C HIS A 206 15.70 -21.76 2.95
N SER A 207 14.77 -21.39 2.08
CA SER A 207 14.94 -20.27 1.17
C SER A 207 13.77 -19.31 1.31
N LEU A 208 14.05 -18.02 1.22
CA LEU A 208 13.00 -17.01 1.31
C LEU A 208 12.04 -17.08 0.10
N PRO A 209 10.75 -16.80 0.28
CA PRO A 209 9.79 -16.82 -0.83
C PRO A 209 9.94 -15.59 -1.73
N GLY A 210 9.72 -15.77 -3.04
CA GLY A 210 9.53 -14.68 -3.98
C GLY A 210 10.80 -13.93 -4.38
N SER A 211 10.73 -12.60 -4.47
CA SER A 211 11.85 -11.75 -4.93
C SER A 211 12.08 -10.57 -3.99
N TYR A 212 13.32 -10.10 -3.95
CA TYR A 212 13.79 -9.09 -3.00
C TYR A 212 14.65 -8.04 -3.69
N CYS A 213 14.54 -6.80 -3.24
CA CYS A 213 15.46 -5.73 -3.59
C CYS A 213 16.48 -5.52 -2.46
N ALA A 214 17.77 -5.48 -2.79
CA ALA A 214 18.83 -5.23 -1.82
C ALA A 214 18.86 -3.76 -1.40
N LEU A 215 18.85 -3.49 -0.10
CA LEU A 215 18.94 -2.15 0.49
C LEU A 215 20.36 -1.81 0.97
N SER A 216 21.24 -2.81 1.03
CA SER A 216 22.67 -2.70 1.33
C SER A 216 23.51 -3.37 0.24
N GLY A 217 24.84 -3.22 0.32
CA GLY A 217 25.79 -3.79 -0.62
C GLY A 217 26.68 -2.73 -1.27
N GLY A 218 27.71 -3.19 -1.98
CA GLY A 218 28.68 -2.35 -2.67
C GLY A 218 29.16 -3.03 -3.96
N PRO A 219 29.32 -2.29 -5.06
CA PRO A 219 29.58 -2.88 -6.38
C PRO A 219 30.93 -3.61 -6.48
N ASP A 220 31.92 -3.18 -5.70
CA ASP A 220 33.31 -3.65 -5.80
C ASP A 220 33.64 -4.80 -4.83
N ALA A 221 32.76 -5.06 -3.86
CA ALA A 221 32.94 -6.13 -2.88
C ALA A 221 32.44 -7.47 -3.44
N HIS A 222 33.28 -8.50 -3.34
CA HIS A 222 32.90 -9.87 -3.68
C HIS A 222 33.51 -10.87 -2.71
N VAL A 223 32.84 -12.00 -2.56
CA VAL A 223 33.27 -13.10 -1.70
C VAL A 223 33.02 -14.44 -2.38
N SER A 224 33.71 -15.49 -1.91
CA SER A 224 33.49 -16.88 -2.33
C SER A 224 32.49 -17.62 -1.44
N GLY A 225 31.75 -16.89 -0.60
CA GLY A 225 30.75 -17.39 0.34
C GLY A 225 29.49 -16.52 0.32
N ALA A 226 28.69 -16.54 1.37
CA ALA A 226 27.46 -15.76 1.39
C ALA A 226 27.71 -14.29 1.79
N MET A 227 26.94 -13.37 1.20
CA MET A 227 26.94 -11.94 1.57
C MET A 227 25.68 -11.57 2.36
N PRO A 228 25.78 -11.34 3.68
CA PRO A 228 24.69 -10.75 4.45
C PRO A 228 24.33 -9.35 3.94
N GLY A 229 23.05 -9.04 3.96
CA GLY A 229 22.53 -7.73 3.58
C GLY A 229 21.11 -7.50 4.07
N LEU A 230 20.69 -6.25 4.04
CA LEU A 230 19.31 -5.86 4.26
C LEU A 230 18.55 -5.92 2.93
N PHE A 231 17.38 -6.52 2.95
CA PHE A 231 16.50 -6.68 1.79
C PHE A 231 15.08 -6.25 2.11
N ILE A 232 14.34 -5.85 1.09
CA ILE A 232 12.89 -5.68 1.13
C ILE A 232 12.23 -6.63 0.13
N ARG A 233 11.19 -7.34 0.54
CA ARG A 233 10.46 -8.26 -0.35
C ARG A 233 9.57 -7.47 -1.32
N THR A 234 9.63 -7.81 -2.60
CA THR A 234 8.89 -7.11 -3.67
C THR A 234 7.79 -7.95 -4.31
N SER A 235 7.84 -9.28 -4.18
CA SER A 235 6.84 -10.25 -4.67
C SER A 235 6.95 -11.54 -3.87
#